data_AF-A0AAW1BRT0-F1
#
_entry.id   AF-A0AAW1BRT0-F1
#
_cell.length_a   1.000
_cell.length_b   1.000
_cell.length_c   1.000
_cell.angle_alpha   90.00
_cell.angle_beta   90.00
_cell.angle_gamma   90.00
#
_symmetry.space_group_name_H-M   'P 1'
#
loop_
_entity.id
_entity.type
_entity.pdbx_description
1 polymer ?
#
loop_
_entity_poly.entity_id
_entity_poly.type
_entity_poly.pdbx_seq_one_letter_code
_entity_poly.pdbx_strand_id
1 'polypeptide(L)'
;MAIQKGGVESVNYSEASLKEEVKKLTANKAVDVVIDTVGGDIFKQALHSLAFEGRIVVVGFAGGTIPSIPANILLLKNISALGIFWGRYRDEKFPVFSSTISSALSYYQEGQIQPQIGKVFKLEEPGVEVFVDGVPRGAPRVELRDLFEAAVPGVVVKVALMKQFAFIQLCDEVAAECAIQKLNGQLLHCHRVVVVEFS
;
A
#
# COMPACT_ATOMS: atom_id res chain seq x y z
N MET A 1 3.42 -6.35 17.37
CA MET A 1 3.02 -4.98 16.96
C MET A 1 1.50 -4.80 16.84
N ALA A 2 0.74 -5.75 16.27
CA ALA A 2 -0.72 -5.61 16.12
C ALA A 2 -1.49 -5.56 17.46
N ILE A 3 -1.11 -6.40 18.43
CA ILE A 3 -1.76 -6.46 19.76
C ILE A 3 -1.69 -5.12 20.51
N GLN A 4 -0.50 -4.51 20.50
CA GLN A 4 -0.26 -3.19 21.12
C GLN A 4 -1.12 -2.07 20.51
N LYS A 5 -1.75 -2.31 19.35
CA LYS A 5 -2.57 -1.36 18.60
C LYS A 5 -4.06 -1.70 18.63
N GLY A 6 -4.49 -2.53 19.57
CA GLY A 6 -5.90 -2.92 19.74
C GLY A 6 -6.29 -4.23 19.05
N GLY A 7 -5.34 -4.94 18.44
CA GLY A 7 -5.58 -6.32 18.00
C GLY A 7 -5.75 -7.25 19.21
N VAL A 8 -6.69 -8.19 19.12
CA VAL A 8 -6.90 -9.21 20.18
C VAL A 8 -5.91 -10.36 20.00
N GLU A 9 -5.69 -10.78 18.76
CA GLU A 9 -4.80 -11.88 18.39
C GLU A 9 -3.91 -11.48 17.21
N SER A 10 -2.75 -12.13 17.07
CA SER A 10 -1.84 -11.88 15.94
C SER A 10 -1.15 -13.16 15.48
N VAL A 11 -1.04 -13.33 14.16
CA VAL A 11 -0.42 -14.50 13.52
C VAL A 11 0.74 -14.06 12.65
N ASN A 12 1.90 -14.70 12.82
CA ASN A 12 3.00 -14.58 11.87
C ASN A 12 2.89 -15.65 10.77
N TYR A 13 2.28 -15.27 9.64
CA TYR A 13 2.05 -16.17 8.52
C TYR A 13 3.31 -16.54 7.71
N SER A 14 4.48 -15.99 8.07
CA SER A 14 5.78 -16.42 7.51
C SER A 14 6.34 -17.66 8.23
N GLU A 15 5.83 -17.97 9.42
CA GLU A 15 6.31 -19.08 10.25
C GLU A 15 5.29 -20.23 10.32
N ALA A 16 4.01 -19.93 10.14
CA ALA A 16 2.92 -20.90 10.23
C ALA A 16 1.83 -20.65 9.18
N SER A 17 0.99 -21.66 8.93
CA SER A 17 -0.18 -21.50 8.07
C SER A 17 -1.20 -20.57 8.73
N LEU A 18 -1.55 -19.49 8.04
CA LEU A 18 -2.59 -18.56 8.47
C LEU A 18 -3.91 -19.28 8.76
N LYS A 19 -4.29 -20.23 7.89
CA LYS A 19 -5.55 -20.97 8.03
C LYS A 19 -5.60 -21.77 9.33
N GLU A 20 -4.54 -22.51 9.63
CA GLU A 20 -4.50 -23.36 10.83
C GLU A 20 -4.42 -22.51 12.10
N GLU A 21 -3.66 -21.42 12.08
CA GLU A 21 -3.60 -20.50 13.22
C GLU A 21 -4.93 -19.79 13.46
N VAL A 22 -5.61 -19.31 12.41
CA VAL A 22 -6.96 -18.74 12.53
C VAL A 22 -7.89 -19.77 13.16
N LYS A 23 -7.89 -21.01 12.66
CA LYS A 23 -8.74 -22.09 13.21
C LYS A 23 -8.47 -22.35 14.70
N LYS A 24 -7.21 -22.27 15.16
CA LYS A 24 -6.88 -22.40 16.58
C LYS A 24 -7.43 -21.24 17.40
N LEU A 25 -7.17 -20.00 16.96
CA LEU A 25 -7.57 -18.78 17.64
C LEU A 25 -9.09 -18.63 17.78
N THR A 26 -9.83 -19.17 16.81
CA THR A 26 -11.30 -19.14 16.78
C THR A 26 -11.94 -20.39 17.41
N ALA A 27 -11.17 -21.25 18.07
CA ALA A 27 -11.65 -22.52 18.64
C ALA A 27 -12.40 -23.38 17.61
N ASN A 28 -11.79 -23.57 16.44
CA ASN A 28 -12.32 -24.24 15.25
C ASN A 28 -13.51 -23.55 14.57
N LYS A 29 -13.90 -22.36 15.01
CA LYS A 29 -14.84 -21.52 14.26
C LYS A 29 -14.12 -20.88 13.07
N ALA A 30 -14.86 -20.40 12.10
CA ALA A 30 -14.29 -19.66 10.97
C ALA A 30 -14.50 -18.14 11.20
N VAL A 31 -13.94 -17.30 10.33
CA VAL A 31 -14.10 -15.83 10.44
C VAL A 31 -15.22 -15.32 9.54
N ASP A 32 -16.01 -14.35 10.01
CA ASP A 32 -17.12 -13.80 9.23
C ASP A 32 -16.64 -12.86 8.12
N VAL A 33 -15.57 -12.10 8.38
CA VAL A 33 -15.04 -11.09 7.47
C VAL A 33 -13.52 -11.16 7.40
N VAL A 34 -12.99 -11.04 6.18
CA VAL A 34 -11.57 -10.85 5.89
C VAL A 34 -11.40 -9.53 5.14
N ILE A 35 -10.46 -8.69 5.57
CA ILE A 35 -9.99 -7.53 4.81
C ILE A 35 -8.60 -7.86 4.27
N ASP A 36 -8.48 -8.07 2.97
CA ASP A 36 -7.23 -8.50 2.33
C ASP A 36 -6.55 -7.33 1.59
N THR A 37 -5.29 -7.10 1.93
CA THR A 37 -4.42 -6.10 1.29
C THR A 37 -3.19 -6.75 0.63
N VAL A 38 -3.07 -8.07 0.71
CA VAL A 38 -1.83 -8.80 0.44
C VAL A 38 -1.91 -9.54 -0.89
N GLY A 39 -3.01 -10.25 -1.16
CA GLY A 39 -3.14 -11.13 -2.33
C GLY A 39 -2.34 -12.43 -2.21
N GLY A 40 -2.00 -13.01 -3.37
CA GLY A 40 -1.19 -14.22 -3.49
C GLY A 40 -1.75 -15.45 -2.75
N ASP A 41 -0.86 -16.27 -2.18
CA ASP A 41 -1.26 -17.49 -1.47
C ASP A 41 -1.85 -17.22 -0.08
N ILE A 42 -1.50 -16.09 0.53
CA ILE A 42 -2.10 -15.65 1.80
C ILE A 42 -3.60 -15.40 1.63
N PHE A 43 -4.00 -14.76 0.52
CA PHE A 43 -5.40 -14.58 0.17
C PHE A 43 -6.16 -15.92 0.13
N LYS A 44 -5.59 -16.97 -0.48
CA LYS A 44 -6.25 -18.29 -0.54
C LYS A 44 -6.46 -18.86 0.86
N GLN A 45 -5.45 -18.78 1.73
CA GLN A 45 -5.57 -19.23 3.11
C GLN A 45 -6.64 -18.45 3.88
N ALA A 46 -6.72 -17.13 3.68
CA ALA A 46 -7.74 -16.29 4.28
C ALA A 46 -9.16 -16.62 3.75
N LEU A 47 -9.33 -16.80 2.43
CA LEU A 47 -10.59 -17.22 1.81
C LEU A 47 -11.10 -18.56 2.38
N HIS A 48 -10.21 -19.53 2.57
CA HIS A 48 -10.56 -20.82 3.17
C HIS A 48 -10.95 -20.70 4.65
N SER A 49 -10.49 -19.66 5.33
CA SER A 49 -10.76 -19.42 6.76
C SER A 49 -12.11 -18.76 7.03
N LEU A 50 -12.85 -18.35 5.99
CA LEU A 50 -14.17 -17.73 6.13
C LEU A 50 -15.25 -18.69 6.65
N ALA A 51 -16.24 -18.18 7.36
CA ALA A 51 -17.43 -18.95 7.73
C ALA A 51 -18.37 -19.17 6.54
N PHE A 52 -19.41 -19.97 6.76
CA PHE A 52 -20.58 -19.96 5.88
C PHE A 52 -21.15 -18.53 5.85
N GLU A 53 -21.47 -18.01 4.67
CA GLU A 53 -21.89 -16.62 4.42
C GLU A 53 -20.83 -15.55 4.73
N GLY A 54 -19.56 -15.96 4.89
CA GLY A 54 -18.46 -15.05 5.12
C GLY A 54 -18.17 -14.12 3.94
N ARG A 55 -17.47 -13.02 4.20
CA ARG A 55 -17.13 -12.00 3.20
C ARG A 55 -15.63 -11.72 3.18
N ILE A 56 -15.03 -11.70 1.99
CA ILE A 56 -13.68 -11.16 1.80
C ILE A 56 -13.75 -9.85 1.03
N VAL A 57 -13.10 -8.82 1.56
CA VAL A 57 -12.98 -7.49 0.95
C VAL A 57 -11.54 -7.31 0.48
N VAL A 58 -11.36 -7.24 -0.84
CA VAL A 58 -10.07 -7.03 -1.50
C VAL A 58 -9.80 -5.54 -1.63
N VAL A 59 -8.74 -5.09 -0.97
CA VAL A 59 -8.30 -3.69 -0.95
C VAL A 59 -7.05 -3.49 -1.80
N GLY A 60 -6.17 -4.49 -1.89
CA GLY A 60 -4.92 -4.39 -2.63
C GLY A 60 -4.11 -5.67 -2.69
N PHE A 61 -2.95 -5.60 -3.36
CA PHE A 61 -2.08 -6.75 -3.66
C PHE A 61 -0.63 -6.49 -3.25
N ALA A 62 -0.37 -6.09 -2.00
CA ALA A 62 0.97 -5.73 -1.51
C ALA A 62 1.99 -6.88 -1.60
N GLY A 63 1.52 -8.13 -1.70
CA GLY A 63 2.32 -9.33 -1.98
C GLY A 63 2.78 -9.45 -3.44
N GLY A 64 2.27 -8.61 -4.34
CA GLY A 64 2.70 -8.53 -5.75
C GLY A 64 2.06 -9.57 -6.67
N THR A 65 1.06 -10.32 -6.21
CA THR A 65 0.36 -11.33 -7.01
C THR A 65 -1.14 -11.20 -6.86
N ILE A 66 -1.84 -11.09 -7.99
CA ILE A 66 -3.30 -11.05 -8.04
C ILE A 66 -3.83 -12.48 -7.84
N PRO A 67 -4.64 -12.74 -6.82
CA PRO A 67 -5.15 -14.08 -6.54
C PRO A 67 -6.30 -14.47 -7.48
N SER A 68 -6.40 -15.75 -7.80
CA SER A 68 -7.59 -16.33 -8.42
C SER A 68 -8.57 -16.82 -7.34
N ILE A 69 -9.86 -16.61 -7.56
CA ILE A 69 -10.91 -17.07 -6.65
C ILE A 69 -11.54 -18.35 -7.22
N PRO A 70 -11.41 -19.51 -6.54
CA PRO A 70 -12.10 -20.73 -6.95
C PRO A 70 -13.61 -20.58 -6.72
N ALA A 71 -14.39 -20.54 -7.80
CA ALA A 71 -15.84 -20.29 -7.74
C ALA A 71 -16.61 -21.35 -6.92
N ASN A 72 -16.11 -22.59 -6.87
CA ASN A 72 -16.70 -23.65 -6.04
C ASN A 72 -16.70 -23.31 -4.55
N ILE A 73 -15.70 -22.58 -4.05
CA ILE A 73 -15.65 -22.18 -2.64
C ILE A 73 -16.72 -21.13 -2.34
N LEU A 74 -16.96 -20.21 -3.28
CA LEU A 74 -18.02 -19.21 -3.15
C LEU A 74 -19.38 -19.91 -3.02
N LEU A 75 -19.64 -20.89 -3.89
CA LEU A 75 -20.88 -21.66 -3.89
C LEU A 75 -21.05 -22.50 -2.62
N LEU A 76 -20.06 -23.33 -2.25
CA LEU A 76 -20.22 -24.31 -1.18
C LEU A 76 -20.33 -23.68 0.21
N LYS A 77 -19.85 -22.44 0.38
CA LYS A 77 -19.88 -21.74 1.66
C LYS A 77 -20.73 -20.47 1.62
N ASN A 78 -21.47 -20.21 0.54
CA ASN A 78 -22.22 -18.97 0.32
C ASN A 78 -21.38 -17.70 0.55
N ILE A 79 -20.08 -17.73 0.21
CA ILE A 79 -19.17 -16.62 0.46
C ILE A 79 -19.34 -15.51 -0.58
N SER A 80 -19.18 -14.27 -0.14
CA SER A 80 -19.03 -13.11 -1.04
C SER A 80 -17.58 -12.64 -1.14
N ALA A 81 -17.13 -12.30 -2.35
CA ALA A 81 -15.86 -11.62 -2.58
C ALA A 81 -16.14 -10.24 -3.18
N LEU A 82 -15.69 -9.19 -2.50
CA LEU A 82 -15.95 -7.79 -2.84
C LEU A 82 -14.63 -7.06 -3.08
N GLY A 83 -14.60 -6.14 -4.04
CA GLY A 83 -13.48 -5.21 -4.23
C GLY A 83 -13.82 -3.84 -3.67
N ILE A 84 -12.84 -3.17 -3.07
CA ILE A 84 -12.95 -1.75 -2.70
C ILE A 84 -11.75 -0.99 -3.25
N PHE A 85 -12.02 -0.01 -4.12
CA PHE A 85 -11.03 0.97 -4.55
C PHE A 85 -11.35 2.31 -3.90
N TRP A 86 -10.88 2.49 -2.66
CA TRP A 86 -11.20 3.68 -1.86
C TRP A 86 -10.75 5.00 -2.51
N GLY A 87 -9.60 5.03 -3.19
CA GLY A 87 -9.12 6.24 -3.87
C GLY A 87 -10.14 6.79 -4.87
N ARG A 88 -10.78 5.91 -5.64
CA ARG A 88 -11.77 6.27 -6.68
C ARG A 88 -13.09 6.80 -6.11
N TYR A 89 -13.40 6.52 -4.84
CA TYR A 89 -14.57 7.11 -4.17
C TYR A 89 -14.45 8.63 -4.03
N ARG A 90 -13.22 9.16 -3.93
CA ARG A 90 -13.00 10.62 -3.88
C ARG A 90 -13.56 11.30 -5.12
N ASP A 91 -13.30 10.71 -6.29
CA ASP A 91 -13.65 11.32 -7.58
C ASP A 91 -15.08 10.98 -8.00
N GLU A 92 -15.53 9.73 -7.79
CA GLU A 92 -16.80 9.25 -8.32
C GLU A 92 -17.97 9.35 -7.33
N LYS A 93 -17.68 9.33 -6.03
CA LYS A 93 -18.69 9.24 -4.95
C LYS A 93 -18.29 10.12 -3.78
N PHE A 94 -17.92 11.37 -4.07
CA PHE A 94 -17.42 12.32 -3.08
C PHE A 94 -18.28 12.43 -1.80
N PRO A 95 -19.64 12.44 -1.83
CA PRO A 95 -20.44 12.47 -0.61
C PRO A 95 -20.19 11.27 0.32
N VAL A 96 -19.97 10.08 -0.24
CA VAL A 96 -19.65 8.86 0.54
C VAL A 96 -18.22 8.92 1.06
N PHE A 97 -17.29 9.41 0.25
CA PHE A 97 -15.90 9.62 0.66
C PHE A 97 -15.83 10.59 1.85
N SER A 98 -16.42 11.78 1.69
CA SER A 98 -16.43 12.84 2.70
C SER A 98 -17.11 12.43 4.00
N SER A 99 -18.24 11.72 3.93
CA SER A 99 -18.92 11.24 5.14
C SER A 99 -18.06 10.22 5.90
N THR A 100 -17.37 9.33 5.20
CA THR A 100 -16.48 8.33 5.82
C THR A 100 -15.28 8.99 6.51
N ILE A 101 -14.67 10.01 5.87
CA ILE A 101 -13.60 10.81 6.50
C ILE A 101 -14.14 11.53 7.74
N SER A 102 -15.34 12.11 7.66
CA SER A 102 -15.98 12.78 8.79
C SER A 102 -16.20 11.82 9.95
N SER A 103 -16.72 10.61 9.70
CA SER A 103 -16.88 9.57 10.74
C SER A 103 -15.54 9.17 11.37
N ALA A 104 -14.49 8.99 10.57
CA ALA A 104 -13.17 8.67 11.09
C ALA A 104 -12.63 9.78 12.01
N LEU A 105 -12.83 11.05 11.63
CA LEU A 105 -12.46 12.20 12.47
C LEU A 105 -13.26 12.23 13.78
N SER A 106 -14.57 11.95 13.74
CA SER A 106 -15.39 11.81 14.95
C SER A 106 -14.85 10.72 15.88
N TYR A 107 -14.54 9.54 15.36
CA TYR A 107 -13.94 8.47 16.17
C TYR A 107 -12.60 8.86 16.80
N TYR A 108 -11.80 9.67 16.09
CA TYR A 108 -10.55 10.20 16.64
C TYR A 108 -10.81 11.21 17.76
N GLN A 109 -11.75 12.14 17.56
CA GLN A 109 -12.13 13.14 18.56
C GLN A 109 -12.73 12.50 19.82
N GLU A 110 -13.47 11.40 19.66
CA GLU A 110 -14.03 10.61 20.75
C GLU A 110 -13.02 9.65 21.41
N GLY A 111 -11.78 9.58 20.89
CA GLY A 111 -10.74 8.69 21.41
C GLY A 111 -10.93 7.21 21.09
N GLN A 112 -11.88 6.85 20.21
CA GLN A 112 -12.14 5.47 19.79
C GLN A 112 -11.05 4.93 18.85
N ILE A 113 -10.44 5.81 18.05
CA ILE A 113 -9.29 5.47 17.21
C ILE A 113 -8.11 6.40 17.51
N GLN A 114 -6.90 5.85 17.49
CA GLN A 114 -5.66 6.62 17.62
C GLN A 114 -4.75 6.36 16.43
N PRO A 115 -4.50 7.37 15.56
CA PRO A 115 -3.58 7.22 14.46
C PRO A 115 -2.16 7.00 14.99
N GLN A 116 -1.46 6.05 14.38
CA GLN A 116 -0.09 5.72 14.74
C GLN A 116 0.86 6.58 13.91
N ILE A 117 1.41 7.62 14.54
CA ILE A 117 2.40 8.49 13.90
C ILE A 117 3.73 7.73 13.83
N GLY A 118 4.15 7.36 12.62
CA GLY A 118 5.39 6.62 12.42
C GLY A 118 6.64 7.46 12.67
N LYS A 119 6.77 8.59 11.96
CA LYS A 119 7.87 9.54 12.12
C LYS A 119 7.39 10.95 11.78
N VAL A 120 7.79 11.91 12.60
CA VAL A 120 7.58 13.33 12.33
C VAL A 120 8.83 13.87 11.65
N PHE A 121 8.64 14.57 10.55
CA PHE A 121 9.70 15.29 9.84
C PHE A 121 9.44 16.78 10.00
N LYS A 122 10.52 17.57 10.05
CA LYS A 122 10.38 19.02 9.92
C LYS A 122 9.95 19.32 8.49
N LEU A 123 9.05 20.29 8.35
CA LEU A 123 8.73 20.84 7.04
C LEU A 123 9.95 21.64 6.57
N GLU A 124 10.85 20.99 5.84
CA GLU A 124 11.81 21.67 4.98
C GLU A 124 11.04 22.24 3.79
N GLU A 125 11.48 23.38 3.23
CA GLU A 125 10.77 24.16 2.21
C GLU A 125 10.10 23.27 1.14
N PRO A 126 8.91 23.64 0.64
CA PRO A 126 8.15 22.81 -0.30
C PRO A 126 8.91 22.69 -1.63
N GLY A 127 9.76 21.67 -1.69
CA GLY A 127 10.30 21.15 -2.93
C GLY A 127 9.23 20.37 -3.70
N VAL A 128 9.38 20.28 -5.02
CA VAL A 128 8.48 19.52 -5.90
C VAL A 128 8.84 18.04 -5.88
N GLU A 129 7.85 17.17 -5.73
CA GLU A 129 8.06 15.73 -5.69
C GLU A 129 7.81 15.09 -7.06
N VAL A 130 8.75 14.25 -7.49
CA VAL A 130 8.70 13.53 -8.76
C VAL A 130 8.65 12.04 -8.45
N PHE A 131 7.73 11.33 -9.12
CA PHE A 131 7.60 9.88 -9.02
C PHE A 131 8.50 9.20 -10.06
N VAL A 132 9.19 8.15 -9.61
CA VAL A 132 10.09 7.33 -10.42
C VAL A 132 9.63 5.88 -10.35
N ASP A 133 9.06 5.38 -11.44
CA ASP A 133 8.73 3.96 -11.61
C ASP A 133 9.87 3.21 -12.31
N GLY A 134 9.82 1.87 -12.27
CA GLY A 134 10.77 1.01 -12.95
C GLY A 134 12.12 0.92 -12.25
N VAL A 135 12.19 1.26 -10.96
CA VAL A 135 13.43 1.15 -10.18
C VAL A 135 13.78 -0.32 -9.98
N PRO A 136 14.99 -0.78 -10.39
CA PRO A 136 15.42 -2.16 -10.21
C PRO A 136 15.42 -2.58 -8.75
N ARG A 137 15.09 -3.85 -8.50
CA ARG A 137 15.24 -4.43 -7.17
C ARG A 137 16.71 -4.38 -6.74
N GLY A 138 16.97 -3.76 -5.59
CA GLY A 138 18.32 -3.65 -5.02
C GLY A 138 19.09 -2.39 -5.42
N ALA A 139 18.53 -1.50 -6.26
CA ALA A 139 19.13 -0.21 -6.54
C ALA A 139 19.26 0.61 -5.23
N PRO A 140 20.47 1.04 -4.83
CA PRO A 140 20.65 1.83 -3.62
C PRO A 140 20.10 3.25 -3.78
N ARG A 141 19.64 3.83 -2.67
CA ARG A 141 19.17 5.24 -2.62
C ARG A 141 20.20 6.24 -3.13
N VAL A 142 21.49 5.95 -2.89
CA VAL A 142 22.60 6.80 -3.32
C VAL A 142 22.67 6.87 -4.83
N GLU A 143 22.48 5.75 -5.53
CA GLU A 143 22.51 5.74 -6.99
C GLU A 143 21.37 6.55 -7.62
N LEU A 144 20.16 6.49 -7.04
CA LEU A 144 19.06 7.34 -7.48
C LEU A 144 19.33 8.82 -7.23
N ARG A 145 19.96 9.17 -6.10
CA ARG A 145 20.39 10.55 -5.85
C ARG A 145 21.41 10.96 -6.91
N ASP A 146 22.44 10.17 -7.13
CA ASP A 146 23.51 10.47 -8.09
C ASP A 146 22.99 10.62 -9.51
N LEU A 147 22.01 9.81 -9.92
CA LEU A 147 21.32 9.93 -11.22
C LEU A 147 20.64 11.30 -11.38
N PHE A 148 19.92 11.74 -10.34
CA PHE A 148 19.23 13.03 -10.36
C PHE A 148 20.20 14.21 -10.26
N GLU A 149 21.22 14.12 -9.39
CA GLU A 149 22.28 15.13 -9.25
C GLU A 149 23.12 15.27 -10.54
N ALA A 150 23.33 14.18 -11.28
CA ALA A 150 24.02 14.21 -12.57
C ALA A 150 23.16 14.89 -13.66
N ALA A 151 21.85 14.71 -13.63
CA ALA A 151 20.94 15.33 -14.59
C ALA A 151 20.70 16.82 -14.28
N VAL A 152 20.55 17.14 -13.00
CA VAL A 152 20.30 18.48 -12.46
C VAL A 152 21.08 18.60 -11.13
N PRO A 153 22.23 19.31 -11.09
CA PRO A 153 23.05 19.39 -9.88
C PRO A 153 22.45 20.29 -8.79
N GLY A 154 22.57 19.87 -7.52
CA GLY A 154 22.27 20.67 -6.33
C GLY A 154 20.80 20.76 -5.96
N VAL A 155 19.93 20.00 -6.63
CA VAL A 155 18.47 20.15 -6.49
C VAL A 155 17.81 19.02 -5.68
N VAL A 156 18.50 17.90 -5.42
CA VAL A 156 17.88 16.76 -4.72
C VAL A 156 17.83 17.00 -3.22
N VAL A 157 16.67 17.42 -2.74
CA VAL A 157 16.38 17.58 -1.31
C VAL A 157 16.32 16.19 -0.65
N LYS A 158 15.54 15.27 -1.23
CA LYS A 158 15.24 13.97 -0.59
C LYS A 158 14.99 12.86 -1.59
N VAL A 159 15.36 11.63 -1.20
CA VAL A 159 15.08 10.41 -1.95
C VAL A 159 14.34 9.43 -1.04
N ALA A 160 13.08 9.13 -1.37
CA ALA A 160 12.25 8.13 -0.71
C ALA A 160 12.11 6.90 -1.61
N LEU A 161 13.07 5.99 -1.53
CA LEU A 161 13.03 4.70 -2.23
C LEU A 161 12.12 3.69 -1.52
N MET A 162 11.21 3.12 -2.29
CA MET A 162 10.36 1.97 -1.96
C MET A 162 10.72 0.79 -2.91
N LYS A 163 10.13 -0.39 -2.71
CA LYS A 163 10.61 -1.67 -3.32
C LYS A 163 11.07 -1.55 -4.78
N GLN A 164 10.27 -0.94 -5.66
CA GLN A 164 10.54 -0.83 -7.10
C GLN A 164 10.16 0.53 -7.69
N PHE A 165 9.97 1.52 -6.83
CA PHE A 165 9.66 2.90 -7.21
C PHE A 165 10.22 3.86 -6.17
N ALA A 166 10.39 5.12 -6.54
CA ALA A 166 10.90 6.15 -5.64
C ALA A 166 10.14 7.47 -5.79
N PHE A 167 10.15 8.26 -4.72
CA PHE A 167 9.80 9.68 -4.77
C PHE A 167 11.06 10.50 -4.57
N ILE A 168 11.29 11.47 -5.45
CA ILE A 168 12.43 12.37 -5.42
C ILE A 168 11.92 13.78 -5.21
N GLN A 169 12.30 14.38 -4.08
CA GLN A 169 11.98 15.76 -3.78
C GLN A 169 13.10 16.66 -4.32
N LEU A 170 12.71 17.60 -5.18
CA LEU A 170 13.57 18.56 -5.84
C LEU A 170 13.32 19.97 -5.30
N CYS A 171 14.28 20.88 -5.40
CA CYS A 171 14.18 22.19 -4.75
C CYS A 171 13.06 23.09 -5.31
N ASP A 172 12.69 22.95 -6.58
CA ASP A 172 11.69 23.78 -7.26
C ASP A 172 11.09 23.08 -8.51
N GLU A 173 10.07 23.71 -9.10
CA GLU A 173 9.37 23.23 -10.32
C GLU A 173 10.31 23.15 -11.53
N VAL A 174 11.24 24.08 -11.68
CA VAL A 174 12.17 24.12 -12.83
C VAL A 174 13.09 22.90 -12.79
N ALA A 175 13.58 22.53 -11.61
CA ALA A 175 14.37 21.34 -11.39
C ALA A 175 13.56 20.06 -11.69
N ALA A 176 12.28 20.02 -11.30
CA ALA A 176 11.39 18.90 -11.57
C ALA A 176 11.11 18.69 -13.05
N GLU A 177 10.73 19.75 -13.78
CA GLU A 177 10.52 19.70 -15.23
C GLU A 177 11.80 19.24 -15.95
N CYS A 178 12.96 19.79 -15.56
CA CYS A 178 14.24 19.44 -16.16
C CYS A 178 14.60 17.97 -15.90
N ALA A 179 14.38 17.47 -14.67
CA ALA A 179 14.63 16.09 -14.31
C ALA A 179 13.71 15.13 -15.07
N ILE A 180 12.41 15.43 -15.17
CA ILE A 180 11.44 14.66 -15.95
C ILE A 180 11.88 14.58 -17.42
N GLN A 181 12.22 15.73 -18.02
CA GLN A 181 12.62 15.79 -19.42
C GLN A 181 13.89 14.97 -19.71
N LYS A 182 14.86 14.99 -18.79
CA LYS A 182 16.16 14.32 -18.98
C LYS A 182 16.16 12.84 -18.63
N LEU A 183 15.40 12.45 -17.60
CA LEU A 183 15.48 11.12 -16.98
C LEU A 183 14.34 10.20 -17.39
N ASN A 184 13.20 10.72 -17.80
CA ASN A 184 12.09 9.86 -18.22
C ASN A 184 12.49 9.00 -19.43
N GLY A 185 12.37 7.68 -19.30
CA GLY A 185 12.76 6.72 -20.32
C GLY A 185 14.23 6.31 -20.32
N GLN A 186 15.06 6.83 -19.40
CA GLN A 186 16.45 6.40 -19.26
C GLN A 186 16.57 4.99 -18.68
N LEU A 187 17.74 4.38 -18.87
CA LEU A 187 18.05 3.04 -18.36
C LEU A 187 18.80 3.14 -17.04
N LEU A 188 18.27 2.51 -16.00
CA LEU A 188 18.93 2.24 -14.73
C LEU A 188 19.06 0.72 -14.58
N HIS A 189 20.29 0.19 -14.54
CA HIS A 189 20.56 -1.27 -14.57
C HIS A 189 19.73 -2.02 -15.64
N CYS A 190 19.71 -1.50 -16.87
CA CYS A 190 18.93 -2.06 -17.99
C CYS A 190 17.39 -2.03 -17.80
N HIS A 191 16.87 -1.38 -16.76
CA HIS A 191 15.43 -1.13 -16.58
C HIS A 191 15.12 0.30 -17.01
N ARG A 192 14.07 0.47 -17.82
CA ARG A 192 13.62 1.79 -18.22
C ARG A 192 12.86 2.43 -17.05
N VAL A 193 13.37 3.56 -16.55
CA VAL A 193 12.68 4.33 -15.53
C VAL A 193 11.63 5.24 -16.16
N VAL A 194 10.51 5.41 -15.48
CA VAL A 194 9.47 6.38 -15.85
C VAL A 194 9.47 7.47 -14.80
N VAL A 195 9.76 8.70 -15.22
CA VAL A 195 9.88 9.85 -14.32
C VAL A 195 8.76 10.82 -14.66
N VAL A 196 7.86 11.05 -13.71
CA VAL A 196 6.67 11.92 -13.89
C VAL A 196 6.42 12.75 -12.65
N GLU A 197 5.85 13.93 -12.84
CA GLU A 197 5.43 14.79 -11.74
C GLU A 197 4.39 14.06 -10.87
N PHE A 198 4.54 14.17 -9.56
CA PHE A 198 3.60 13.58 -8.61
C PHE A 198 2.48 14.58 -8.33
N SER A 199 1.26 14.29 -8.80
CA SER A 199 0.06 15.14 -8.64
C SER A 199 -0.89 14.63 -7.55
#